data_AF-A0A921ZX62-F1
#
_entry.id   AF-A0A921ZX62-F1
#
_cell.length_a   1.000
_cell.length_b   1.000
_cell.length_c   1.000
_cell.angle_alpha   90.00
_cell.angle_beta   90.00
_cell.angle_gamma   90.00
#
_symmetry.space_group_name_H-M   'P 1'
#
loop_
_entity.id
_entity.type
_entity.pdbx_description
1 polymer ?
#
loop_
_entity_poly.entity_id
_entity_poly.type
_entity_poly.pdbx_seq_one_letter_code
_entity_poly.pdbx_strand_id
1 'polypeptide(L)'
;MQEFPNTETIIYQLSLNLSHSQIATLPVPSRRWLPFLLIGSVLFLVLVWVQLPAQCTPSSLTAFLGPAASAGRAAIATGVEGPSRLPERYWLLRTQHPGAYSQPSCTRLATRQELTAAAAGWQLLAVPNGSVYLYGGYWDDRFEEPLVRVLLYCDVSPPPPLYCQLWYPDDNAPLTVAAELQYAWRREWGGPIAGVNEPYIASCRARRHRPDPPLAPLAVSLVLEPCQRANNVLDVQGAPAPEEKVRGRPDNGSIAVCLKWLDYRRDVSAHLVEWVQLLKAFGASTLYVHVVHAHPNVVKVLSHYAAEGFAQVSQLAHPPQLARATHGAGARDFHDLRRELLPLNDCLYRAARRHALLAAIDMDEIIVPVRDGSWTRLVAREAVESGGAVDALVFANYYLLDGAQRGTVAPPPARMLAHVWRARNPNPPGHNVKSFHNTSTVVAMHNHLPMWCGARGCRVRDVNRSVARLHHYRERCADDAVDCVALRDVVRDDTLTRWSHVLRDVSQLLRRLQLL
;
A
#
# COMPACT_ATOMS: atom_id res chain seq x y z
N MET A 1 21.19 33.49 -30.20
CA MET A 1 20.68 33.95 -28.89
C MET A 1 19.20 33.69 -28.91
N GLN A 2 18.77 32.58 -28.34
CA GLN A 2 17.42 32.04 -28.51
C GLN A 2 16.83 31.71 -27.14
N GLU A 3 15.66 32.28 -26.90
CA GLU A 3 14.83 32.19 -25.71
C GLU A 3 14.25 30.77 -25.58
N PHE A 4 14.17 30.28 -24.34
CA PHE A 4 13.52 29.01 -23.99
C PHE A 4 12.03 29.25 -23.69
N PRO A 5 11.10 28.49 -24.27
CA PRO A 5 9.68 28.66 -24.00
C PRO A 5 9.23 27.99 -22.70
N ASN A 6 8.18 28.60 -22.15
CA ASN A 6 7.51 28.31 -20.89
C ASN A 6 7.02 26.85 -20.75
N THR A 7 7.08 26.38 -19.51
CA THR A 7 6.53 25.12 -19.01
C THR A 7 5.01 25.09 -19.18
N GLU A 8 4.52 24.32 -20.16
CA GLU A 8 3.08 24.08 -20.31
C GLU A 8 2.56 23.14 -19.21
N THR A 9 1.48 23.59 -18.58
CA THR A 9 0.67 22.87 -17.60
C THR A 9 -0.05 21.71 -18.28
N ILE A 10 0.27 20.47 -17.90
CA ILE A 10 -0.41 19.26 -18.40
C ILE A 10 -1.75 19.12 -17.66
N ILE A 11 -2.84 19.42 -18.37
CA ILE A 11 -4.22 19.23 -17.91
C ILE A 11 -4.59 17.75 -18.13
N TYR A 12 -4.88 17.03 -17.05
CA TYR A 12 -5.59 15.74 -17.12
C TYR A 12 -7.09 16.01 -17.30
N GLN A 13 -7.62 15.82 -18.51
CA GLN A 13 -9.08 15.79 -18.70
C GLN A 13 -9.63 14.41 -18.31
N LEU A 14 -10.35 14.37 -17.19
CA LEU A 14 -11.33 13.33 -16.91
C LEU A 14 -12.55 13.59 -17.80
N SER A 15 -12.74 12.77 -18.83
CA SER A 15 -13.91 12.84 -19.71
C SER A 15 -15.16 12.31 -19.00
N LEU A 16 -15.92 13.21 -18.37
CA LEU A 16 -17.34 13.00 -18.07
C LEU A 16 -18.16 13.68 -19.17
N ASN A 17 -18.52 12.94 -20.21
CA ASN A 17 -19.48 13.42 -21.20
C ASN A 17 -20.91 13.15 -20.70
N LEU A 18 -21.52 14.18 -20.12
CA LEU A 18 -22.97 14.37 -20.13
C LEU A 18 -23.40 14.66 -21.58
N SER A 19 -24.12 13.74 -22.22
CA SER A 19 -24.80 14.03 -23.49
C SER A 19 -26.26 14.38 -23.20
N HIS A 20 -26.62 15.63 -23.51
CA HIS A 20 -27.99 16.06 -23.65
C HIS A 20 -28.50 15.72 -25.06
N SER A 21 -29.80 15.44 -25.11
CA SER A 21 -30.72 15.42 -26.26
C SER A 21 -30.72 14.19 -27.17
N GLN A 22 -31.82 13.42 -27.13
CA GLN A 22 -32.84 13.50 -28.17
C GLN A 22 -34.20 12.98 -27.67
N ILE A 23 -35.20 13.81 -27.94
CA ILE A 23 -36.63 13.58 -27.75
C ILE A 23 -37.08 12.53 -28.76
N ALA A 24 -37.67 11.43 -28.27
CA ALA A 24 -38.50 10.55 -29.08
C ALA A 24 -39.83 10.33 -28.35
N THR A 25 -40.85 10.94 -28.91
CA THR A 25 -42.27 10.89 -28.54
C THR A 25 -42.91 9.54 -28.90
N LEU A 26 -43.97 9.20 -28.15
CA LEU A 26 -45.14 8.32 -28.44
C LEU A 26 -45.16 6.96 -27.72
N PRO A 27 -46.36 6.40 -27.39
CA PRO A 27 -47.61 7.05 -26.98
C PRO A 27 -48.23 6.45 -25.69
N VAL A 28 -49.06 7.27 -25.05
CA VAL A 28 -49.99 6.92 -23.97
C VAL A 28 -51.15 6.08 -24.52
N PRO A 29 -51.69 5.12 -23.73
CA PRO A 29 -53.13 4.97 -23.67
C PRO A 29 -53.65 5.23 -22.25
N SER A 30 -54.64 6.11 -22.25
CA SER A 30 -55.41 6.64 -21.14
C SER A 30 -56.57 5.74 -20.73
N ARG A 31 -57.13 6.04 -19.54
CA ARG A 31 -58.50 5.73 -19.02
C ARG A 31 -58.65 4.35 -18.33
N ARG A 32 -59.31 4.18 -17.18
CA ARG A 32 -60.30 4.99 -16.43
C ARG A 32 -60.48 4.48 -14.96
N TRP A 33 -60.61 5.43 -14.00
CA TRP A 33 -61.54 5.54 -12.81
C TRP A 33 -61.71 4.35 -11.81
N LEU A 34 -61.27 4.47 -10.53
CA LEU A 34 -61.97 4.89 -9.27
C LEU A 34 -63.03 3.89 -8.73
N PRO A 35 -63.33 3.75 -7.39
CA PRO A 35 -63.00 4.66 -6.28
C PRO A 35 -62.59 4.03 -4.91
N PHE A 36 -62.35 4.96 -3.96
CA PHE A 36 -62.11 4.84 -2.52
C PHE A 36 -63.03 3.91 -1.72
N LEU A 37 -62.48 3.34 -0.64
CA LEU A 37 -63.19 3.13 0.64
C LEU A 37 -62.18 3.08 1.81
N LEU A 38 -62.34 4.04 2.73
CA LEU A 38 -61.77 4.07 4.08
C LEU A 38 -62.57 3.14 4.99
N ILE A 39 -61.89 2.42 5.90
CA ILE A 39 -62.26 1.91 7.26
C ILE A 39 -61.06 1.00 7.63
N GLY A 40 -60.25 1.22 8.66
CA GLY A 40 -60.57 1.18 10.08
C GLY A 40 -60.03 -0.11 10.73
N SER A 41 -59.00 0.04 11.57
CA SER A 41 -58.74 -0.74 12.80
C SER A 41 -57.93 -2.07 12.78
N VAL A 42 -57.07 -2.15 13.80
CA VAL A 42 -56.54 -3.32 14.56
C VAL A 42 -55.23 -3.99 14.10
N LEU A 43 -54.16 -3.70 14.84
CA LEU A 43 -52.95 -4.52 14.96
C LEU A 43 -53.28 -5.88 15.61
N PHE A 44 -52.90 -6.98 14.98
CA PHE A 44 -52.78 -8.28 15.63
C PHE A 44 -51.29 -8.63 15.83
N LEU A 45 -50.87 -8.68 17.08
CA LEU A 45 -49.64 -9.34 17.52
C LEU A 45 -49.92 -10.85 17.58
N VAL A 46 -49.20 -11.64 16.78
CA VAL A 46 -49.20 -13.10 16.89
C VAL A 46 -48.02 -13.53 17.76
N LEU A 47 -48.32 -13.95 18.99
CA LEU A 47 -47.41 -14.68 19.88
C LEU A 47 -47.55 -16.18 19.57
N VAL A 48 -46.50 -16.80 19.03
CA VAL A 48 -46.41 -18.26 18.90
C VAL A 48 -45.68 -18.81 20.12
N TRP A 49 -46.39 -19.58 20.93
CA TRP A 49 -45.84 -20.42 21.98
C TRP A 49 -45.38 -21.75 21.39
N VAL A 50 -44.14 -22.17 21.69
CA VAL A 50 -43.69 -23.55 21.46
C VAL A 50 -43.22 -24.11 22.80
N GLN A 51 -43.86 -25.19 23.24
CA GLN A 51 -43.54 -25.95 24.45
C GLN A 51 -42.23 -26.73 24.27
N LEU A 52 -41.38 -26.73 25.30
CA LEU A 52 -40.22 -27.63 25.43
C LEU A 52 -40.54 -28.75 26.44
N PRO A 53 -40.18 -30.01 26.18
CA PRO A 53 -40.17 -31.05 27.21
C PRO A 53 -38.84 -31.05 27.97
N ALA A 54 -38.94 -31.34 29.28
CA ALA A 54 -37.84 -31.47 30.22
C ALA A 54 -37.18 -32.85 30.16
N GLN A 55 -35.85 -32.93 30.33
CA GLN A 55 -35.12 -33.74 31.33
C GLN A 55 -33.59 -33.85 31.05
N CYS A 56 -32.82 -33.93 32.15
CA CYS A 56 -31.42 -34.42 32.33
C CYS A 56 -30.22 -33.43 32.45
N THR A 57 -29.92 -33.11 33.72
CA THR A 57 -28.64 -33.13 34.50
C THR A 57 -27.37 -32.31 34.13
N PRO A 58 -26.54 -31.93 35.14
CA PRO A 58 -25.68 -30.75 35.05
C PRO A 58 -24.23 -31.08 34.70
N SER A 59 -23.75 -30.51 33.60
CA SER A 59 -22.34 -30.24 33.36
C SER A 59 -22.21 -29.08 32.37
N SER A 60 -21.17 -28.26 32.54
CA SER A 60 -20.81 -27.06 31.75
C SER A 60 -21.59 -25.76 32.04
N LEU A 61 -21.21 -25.10 33.15
CA LEU A 61 -21.36 -23.64 33.31
C LEU A 61 -20.30 -22.95 32.44
N THR A 62 -20.65 -22.55 31.22
CA THR A 62 -20.08 -21.39 30.48
C THR A 62 -20.80 -21.23 29.14
N ALA A 63 -21.98 -20.61 29.15
CA ALA A 63 -22.58 -20.03 27.93
C ALA A 63 -23.81 -19.18 28.26
N PHE A 64 -23.62 -17.94 28.73
CA PHE A 64 -24.64 -16.89 28.61
C PHE A 64 -23.97 -15.51 28.57
N LEU A 65 -23.23 -15.27 27.48
CA LEU A 65 -23.00 -13.95 26.92
C LEU A 65 -23.12 -14.11 25.39
N GLY A 66 -24.05 -13.37 24.79
CA GLY A 66 -24.50 -13.53 23.41
C GLY A 66 -23.44 -13.22 22.34
N PRO A 67 -23.74 -13.52 21.06
CA PRO A 67 -22.75 -13.48 19.98
C PRO A 67 -22.54 -12.05 19.47
N ALA A 68 -21.69 -11.30 20.16
CA ALA A 68 -20.89 -10.22 19.58
C ALA A 68 -19.49 -10.78 19.23
N ALA A 69 -19.45 -11.92 18.54
CA ALA A 69 -18.21 -12.62 18.20
C ALA A 69 -18.42 -13.59 17.03
N SER A 70 -18.84 -13.11 15.86
CA SER A 70 -18.79 -13.94 14.65
C SER A 70 -18.43 -13.22 13.34
N ALA A 71 -18.20 -11.91 13.36
CA ALA A 71 -17.65 -11.18 12.21
C ALA A 71 -16.10 -11.08 12.22
N GLY A 72 -15.42 -11.92 13.00
CA GLY A 72 -13.99 -11.78 13.32
C GLY A 72 -13.09 -12.97 12.98
N ARG A 73 -13.52 -13.92 12.14
CA ARG A 73 -12.70 -15.11 11.79
C ARG A 73 -12.81 -15.53 10.32
N ALA A 74 -12.54 -14.58 9.43
CA ALA A 74 -11.98 -14.89 8.12
C ALA A 74 -10.59 -14.25 8.00
N ALA A 75 -9.76 -14.43 9.03
CA ALA A 75 -8.32 -14.27 8.85
C ALA A 75 -7.89 -15.43 7.97
N ILE A 76 -7.52 -15.14 6.72
CA ILE A 76 -6.67 -16.06 5.96
C ILE A 76 -5.45 -16.26 6.84
N ALA A 77 -5.32 -17.43 7.45
CA ALA A 77 -4.09 -17.83 8.11
C ALA A 77 -3.04 -18.03 7.01
N THR A 78 -2.49 -16.93 6.50
CA THR A 78 -1.34 -16.95 5.59
C THR A 78 -0.12 -17.54 6.30
N GLY A 79 -0.16 -17.67 7.64
CA GLY A 79 0.97 -18.08 8.46
C GLY A 79 2.10 -17.06 8.46
N VAL A 80 1.90 -15.91 7.81
CA VAL A 80 2.88 -14.83 7.68
C VAL A 80 2.31 -13.56 8.28
N GLU A 81 2.38 -13.47 9.60
CA GLU A 81 2.10 -12.22 10.31
C GLU A 81 3.25 -11.24 10.04
N GLY A 82 2.90 -10.02 9.62
CA GLY A 82 3.88 -8.93 9.52
C GLY A 82 4.37 -8.51 10.91
N PRO A 83 5.30 -7.54 11.00
CA PRO A 83 5.72 -7.00 12.29
C PRO A 83 4.51 -6.47 13.06
N SER A 84 4.48 -6.75 14.37
CA SER A 84 3.46 -6.19 15.26
C SER A 84 3.54 -4.67 15.22
N ARG A 85 2.37 -4.02 15.15
CA ARG A 85 2.23 -2.56 15.21
C ARG A 85 1.91 -2.07 16.62
N LEU A 86 1.76 -2.99 17.58
CA LEU A 86 1.59 -2.68 18.98
C LEU A 86 2.96 -2.48 19.62
N PRO A 87 3.11 -1.51 20.55
CA PRO A 87 4.39 -1.18 21.17
C PRO A 87 4.76 -2.18 22.28
N GLU A 88 4.76 -3.47 21.95
CA GLU A 88 5.01 -4.56 22.90
C GLU A 88 6.36 -4.38 23.61
N ARG A 89 7.38 -3.90 22.88
CA ARG A 89 8.70 -3.59 23.43
C ARG A 89 8.63 -2.54 24.55
N TYR A 90 7.85 -1.47 24.35
CA TYR A 90 7.72 -0.43 25.35
C TYR A 90 6.94 -0.92 26.58
N TRP A 91 5.82 -1.61 26.37
CA TRP A 91 5.03 -2.19 27.47
C TRP A 91 5.86 -3.19 28.30
N LEU A 92 6.69 -4.00 27.64
CA LEU A 92 7.59 -4.94 28.30
C LEU A 92 8.64 -4.20 29.15
N LEU A 93 9.35 -3.22 28.60
CA LEU A 93 10.36 -2.45 29.33
C LEU A 93 9.77 -1.75 30.55
N ARG A 94 8.58 -1.17 30.42
CA ARG A 94 7.87 -0.51 31.53
C ARG A 94 7.51 -1.49 32.65
N THR A 95 7.14 -2.71 32.30
CA THR A 95 6.80 -3.76 33.27
C THR A 95 8.05 -4.31 33.97
N GLN A 96 9.15 -4.47 33.24
CA GLN A 96 10.41 -4.99 33.77
C GLN A 96 11.18 -3.97 34.62
N HIS A 97 11.07 -2.67 34.31
CA HIS A 97 11.83 -1.60 34.95
C HIS A 97 10.93 -0.48 35.51
N PRO A 98 9.96 -0.76 36.40
CA PRO A 98 8.96 0.22 36.83
C PRO A 98 9.57 1.50 37.46
N GLY A 99 10.73 1.40 38.10
CA GLY A 99 11.45 2.54 38.67
C GLY A 99 11.91 3.56 37.61
N ALA A 100 12.29 3.11 36.42
CA ALA A 100 12.69 3.98 35.30
C ALA A 100 11.49 4.78 34.73
N TYR A 101 10.26 4.30 34.96
CA TYR A 101 9.03 4.93 34.47
C TYR A 101 8.19 5.53 35.62
N SER A 102 8.86 6.02 36.68
CA SER A 102 8.21 6.56 37.88
C SER A 102 7.97 8.07 37.85
N GLN A 103 8.58 8.79 36.90
CA GLN A 103 8.49 10.24 36.81
C GLN A 103 7.03 10.70 36.57
N PRO A 104 6.61 11.84 37.17
CA PRO A 104 5.31 12.43 36.89
C PRO A 104 5.14 12.71 35.40
N SER A 105 3.96 12.39 34.88
CA SER A 105 3.62 12.63 33.47
C SER A 105 2.28 13.35 33.38
N CYS A 106 2.15 14.22 32.37
CA CYS A 106 0.90 14.89 32.06
C CYS A 106 -0.18 13.93 31.53
N THR A 107 0.22 12.77 31.00
CA THR A 107 -0.68 11.75 30.47
C THR A 107 -0.08 10.35 30.63
N ARG A 108 -0.90 9.32 30.50
CA ARG A 108 -0.44 7.92 30.59
C ARG A 108 -0.46 7.26 29.23
N LEU A 109 0.52 6.39 29.00
CA LEU A 109 0.54 5.51 27.84
C LEU A 109 -0.72 4.63 27.85
N ALA A 110 -1.38 4.53 26.69
CA ALA A 110 -2.53 3.66 26.52
C ALA A 110 -2.15 2.17 26.76
N THR A 111 -2.96 1.46 27.53
CA THR A 111 -2.85 0.01 27.66
C THR A 111 -3.55 -0.69 26.50
N ARG A 112 -3.26 -1.99 26.31
CA ARG A 112 -3.90 -2.80 25.27
C ARG A 112 -5.43 -2.80 25.33
N GLN A 113 -6.02 -2.72 26.53
CA GLN A 113 -7.48 -2.69 26.71
C GLN A 113 -8.09 -1.31 26.37
N GLU A 114 -7.29 -0.25 26.38
CA GLU A 114 -7.74 1.12 26.07
C GLU A 114 -7.68 1.43 24.59
N LEU A 115 -7.02 0.58 23.79
CA LEU A 115 -6.88 0.80 22.37
C LEU A 115 -8.21 0.69 21.67
N THR A 116 -8.59 1.76 20.98
CA THR A 116 -9.73 1.74 20.07
C THR A 116 -9.25 1.12 18.76
N ALA A 117 -9.51 -0.18 18.60
CA ALA A 117 -9.18 -0.89 17.38
C ALA A 117 -10.24 -0.62 16.30
N ALA A 118 -9.77 -0.24 15.12
CA ALA A 118 -10.49 -0.45 13.90
C ALA A 118 -10.21 -1.88 13.40
N ALA A 119 -11.05 -2.41 12.51
CA ALA A 119 -10.92 -3.78 12.02
C ALA A 119 -9.47 -4.11 11.60
N ALA A 120 -9.01 -5.31 11.98
CA ALA A 120 -7.81 -5.96 11.46
C ALA A 120 -6.50 -5.15 11.56
N GLY A 121 -6.18 -4.71 12.78
CA GLY A 121 -4.85 -4.18 13.13
C GLY A 121 -4.67 -2.67 12.91
N TRP A 122 -5.76 -1.97 12.59
CA TRP A 122 -5.82 -0.51 12.56
C TRP A 122 -6.19 0.04 13.94
N GLN A 123 -5.72 1.25 14.26
CA GLN A 123 -6.16 1.98 15.44
C GLN A 123 -6.97 3.20 15.04
N LEU A 124 -7.91 3.61 15.87
CA LEU A 124 -8.87 4.66 15.57
C LEU A 124 -8.73 5.84 16.54
N LEU A 125 -8.53 7.03 15.98
CA LEU A 125 -8.69 8.29 16.68
C LEU A 125 -10.00 8.93 16.20
N ALA A 126 -10.98 9.06 17.10
CA ALA A 126 -12.19 9.82 16.83
C ALA A 126 -11.85 11.31 16.79
N VAL A 127 -12.35 12.02 15.78
CA VAL A 127 -12.13 13.45 15.59
C VAL A 127 -13.45 14.18 15.35
N PRO A 128 -13.52 15.51 15.52
CA PRO A 128 -14.72 16.26 15.18
C PRO A 128 -15.16 15.94 13.74
N ASN A 129 -16.41 15.50 13.58
CA ASN A 129 -17.03 15.17 12.29
C ASN A 129 -16.42 13.98 11.53
N GLY A 130 -15.63 13.12 12.17
CA GLY A 130 -15.12 11.92 11.51
C GLY A 130 -14.11 11.11 12.32
N SER A 131 -13.17 10.51 11.62
CA SER A 131 -12.23 9.51 12.11
C SER A 131 -10.87 9.60 11.42
N VAL A 132 -9.82 9.36 12.22
CA VAL A 132 -8.46 9.17 11.76
C VAL A 132 -8.08 7.72 12.01
N TYR A 133 -7.79 6.98 10.95
CA TYR A 133 -7.38 5.57 10.98
C TYR A 133 -5.87 5.47 10.91
N LEU A 134 -5.27 4.97 11.97
CA LEU A 134 -3.82 4.86 12.14
C LEU A 134 -3.33 3.47 11.75
N TYR A 135 -2.36 3.42 10.84
CA TYR A 135 -1.80 2.17 10.33
C TYR A 135 -0.51 1.78 11.04
N GLY A 136 0.50 2.67 11.06
CA GLY A 136 1.83 2.33 11.56
C GLY A 136 2.70 3.57 11.80
N GLY A 137 3.60 3.47 12.78
CA GLY A 137 4.61 4.47 13.10
C GLY A 137 6.00 3.99 12.67
N TYR A 138 6.83 4.90 12.17
CA TYR A 138 8.15 4.59 11.64
C TYR A 138 9.18 5.65 12.05
N TRP A 139 10.35 5.19 12.45
CA TRP A 139 11.52 6.04 12.65
C TRP A 139 12.14 6.44 11.30
N ASP A 140 12.35 7.74 11.11
CA ASP A 140 12.89 8.32 9.89
C ASP A 140 14.08 9.24 10.24
N ASP A 141 15.29 8.68 10.21
CA ASP A 141 16.57 9.34 10.48
C ASP A 141 17.27 9.86 9.21
N ARG A 142 16.52 9.95 8.10
CA ARG A 142 17.09 10.27 6.78
C ARG A 142 17.37 11.76 6.59
N PHE A 143 16.85 12.59 7.48
CA PHE A 143 16.91 14.05 7.45
C PHE A 143 17.74 14.59 8.61
N GLU A 144 18.12 15.86 8.55
CA GLU A 144 18.94 16.52 9.58
C GLU A 144 18.35 16.37 10.99
N GLU A 145 17.02 16.51 11.10
CA GLU A 145 16.27 16.28 12.32
C GLU A 145 15.46 14.99 12.15
N PRO A 146 15.63 13.99 13.04
CA PRO A 146 14.91 12.73 12.93
C PRO A 146 13.42 12.92 13.18
N LEU A 147 12.63 12.16 12.46
CA LEU A 147 11.17 12.23 12.47
C LEU A 147 10.58 10.89 12.87
N VAL A 148 9.40 10.92 13.48
CA VAL A 148 8.48 9.79 13.47
C VAL A 148 7.43 10.06 12.41
N ARG A 149 7.29 9.14 11.47
CA ARG A 149 6.28 9.17 10.40
C ARG A 149 5.15 8.24 10.80
N VAL A 150 3.92 8.73 10.74
CA VAL A 150 2.72 7.92 10.99
C VAL A 150 1.88 7.87 9.72
N LEU A 151 1.65 6.67 9.21
CA LEU A 151 0.76 6.43 8.08
C LEU A 151 -0.68 6.38 8.57
N LEU A 152 -1.55 7.19 7.96
CA LEU A 152 -2.95 7.26 8.34
C LEU A 152 -3.89 7.54 7.16
N TYR A 153 -5.15 7.17 7.35
CA TYR A 153 -6.26 7.72 6.57
C TYR A 153 -7.08 8.67 7.43
N CYS A 154 -7.61 9.73 6.82
CA CYS A 154 -8.55 10.64 7.46
C CYS A 154 -9.76 10.83 6.56
N ASP A 155 -10.96 10.71 7.12
CA ASP A 155 -12.22 10.97 6.41
C ASP A 155 -12.70 12.42 6.55
N VAL A 156 -12.00 13.25 7.31
CA VAL A 156 -12.30 14.67 7.49
C VAL A 156 -11.39 15.50 6.59
N SER A 157 -11.99 16.47 5.89
CA SER A 157 -11.25 17.42 5.09
C SER A 157 -11.72 18.86 5.35
N PRO A 158 -10.82 19.79 5.72
CA PRO A 158 -9.42 19.55 6.07
C PRO A 158 -9.29 18.71 7.35
N PRO A 159 -8.20 17.91 7.52
CA PRO A 159 -7.95 17.23 8.78
C PRO A 159 -7.79 18.25 9.93
N PRO A 160 -8.23 17.91 11.16
CA PRO A 160 -7.98 18.77 12.32
C PRO A 160 -6.49 18.79 12.66
N PRO A 161 -6.02 19.81 13.44
CA PRO A 161 -4.69 19.76 14.04
C PRO A 161 -4.51 18.49 14.87
N LEU A 162 -3.37 17.82 14.68
CA LEU A 162 -3.00 16.62 15.42
C LEU A 162 -1.67 16.85 16.14
N TYR A 163 -1.49 16.17 17.27
CA TYR A 163 -0.26 16.16 18.05
C TYR A 163 0.21 14.74 18.25
N CYS A 164 1.52 14.54 18.13
CA CYS A 164 2.18 13.29 18.45
C CYS A 164 2.62 13.29 19.90
N GLN A 165 2.34 12.20 20.61
CA GLN A 165 2.96 11.87 21.89
C GLN A 165 4.01 10.81 21.64
N LEU A 166 5.28 11.20 21.71
CA LEU A 166 6.43 10.34 21.45
C LEU A 166 6.96 9.79 22.77
N TRP A 167 7.00 8.46 22.88
CA TRP A 167 7.35 7.74 24.10
C TRP A 167 8.77 7.17 23.99
N TYR A 168 9.68 7.70 24.80
CA TYR A 168 11.10 7.33 24.79
C TYR A 168 11.40 6.22 25.80
N PRO A 169 12.45 5.42 25.56
CA PRO A 169 12.96 4.50 26.59
C PRO A 169 13.22 5.23 27.91
N ASP A 170 12.92 4.55 29.02
CA ASP A 170 13.20 4.99 30.39
C ASP A 170 12.61 6.34 30.77
N ASP A 171 11.47 6.65 30.14
CA ASP A 171 10.75 7.91 30.32
C ASP A 171 9.26 7.65 30.44
N ASN A 172 8.61 8.20 31.47
CA ASN A 172 7.17 8.03 31.67
C ASN A 172 6.35 9.18 31.07
N ALA A 173 6.99 10.26 30.63
CA ALA A 173 6.33 11.43 30.08
C ALA A 173 6.58 11.56 28.57
N PRO A 174 5.55 11.64 27.73
CA PRO A 174 5.77 11.73 26.29
C PRO A 174 6.27 13.12 25.90
N LEU A 175 7.19 13.18 24.94
CA LEU A 175 7.43 14.42 24.20
C LEU A 175 6.20 14.68 23.31
N THR A 176 5.53 15.80 23.55
CA THR A 176 4.36 16.18 22.78
C THR A 176 4.72 17.26 21.75
N VAL A 177 4.47 16.98 20.47
CA VAL A 177 4.80 17.88 19.34
C VAL A 177 3.64 17.94 18.36
N ALA A 178 3.49 19.09 17.68
CA ALA A 178 2.52 19.20 16.59
C ALA A 178 2.92 18.26 15.43
N ALA A 179 1.92 17.60 14.83
CA ALA A 179 2.11 16.75 13.68
C ALA A 179 1.98 17.55 12.39
N GLU A 180 2.97 17.45 11.50
CA GLU A 180 2.89 18.01 10.15
C GLU A 180 2.23 16.98 9.22
N LEU A 181 1.05 17.32 8.69
CA LEU A 181 0.27 16.44 7.80
C LEU A 181 0.61 16.70 6.33
N GLN A 182 1.20 15.70 5.70
CA GLN A 182 1.38 15.68 4.24
C GLN A 182 0.27 14.87 3.59
N TYR A 183 -0.52 15.49 2.71
CA TYR A 183 -1.45 14.76 1.85
C TYR A 183 -0.63 13.92 0.86
N ALA A 184 -0.80 12.59 0.91
CA ALA A 184 0.06 11.66 0.16
C ALA A 184 -0.41 11.44 -1.28
N TRP A 185 -1.32 12.28 -1.78
CA TRP A 185 -1.90 12.23 -3.11
C TRP A 185 -1.81 13.61 -3.79
N ARG A 186 -2.02 13.63 -5.10
CA ARG A 186 -1.98 14.83 -5.93
C ARG A 186 -3.37 15.44 -6.04
N ARG A 187 -3.50 16.69 -5.60
CA ARG A 187 -4.79 17.42 -5.65
C ARG A 187 -5.29 17.61 -7.07
N GLU A 188 -4.38 17.69 -8.03
CA GLU A 188 -4.68 17.74 -9.47
C GLU A 188 -5.36 16.47 -9.99
N TRP A 189 -5.27 15.34 -9.27
CA TRP A 189 -5.97 14.09 -9.57
C TRP A 189 -7.32 13.97 -8.85
N GLY A 190 -7.76 15.04 -8.18
CA GLY A 190 -8.96 15.10 -7.37
C GLY A 190 -8.71 14.83 -5.88
N GLY A 191 -9.66 15.26 -5.06
CA GLY A 191 -9.59 15.17 -3.60
C GLY A 191 -8.75 16.26 -2.93
N PRO A 192 -8.63 16.26 -1.59
CA PRO A 192 -9.29 15.32 -0.67
C PRO A 192 -10.82 15.46 -0.64
N ILE A 193 -11.53 14.36 -0.43
CA ILE A 193 -13.00 14.30 -0.38
C ILE A 193 -13.44 13.98 1.04
N ALA A 194 -14.26 14.86 1.64
CA ALA A 194 -14.84 14.62 2.96
C ALA A 194 -15.74 13.37 2.96
N GLY A 195 -15.65 12.56 4.02
CA GLY A 195 -16.33 11.27 4.15
C GLY A 195 -15.62 10.10 3.47
N VAL A 196 -14.49 10.33 2.78
CA VAL A 196 -13.67 9.28 2.15
C VAL A 196 -12.34 9.18 2.88
N ASN A 197 -11.87 7.95 3.12
CA ASN A 197 -10.56 7.71 3.73
C ASN A 197 -9.43 8.21 2.83
N GLU A 198 -8.97 9.45 3.07
CA GLU A 198 -7.92 10.12 2.31
C GLU A 198 -6.53 9.89 2.94
N PRO A 199 -5.49 9.58 2.16
CA PRO A 199 -4.18 9.20 2.69
C PRO A 199 -3.34 10.40 3.13
N TYR A 200 -2.82 10.33 4.36
CA TYR A 200 -1.86 11.30 4.87
C TYR A 200 -0.66 10.62 5.54
N ILE A 201 0.43 11.37 5.61
CA ILE A 201 1.61 11.04 6.39
C ILE A 201 1.75 12.14 7.46
N ALA A 202 1.56 11.76 8.72
CA ALA A 202 1.83 12.66 9.84
C ALA A 202 3.32 12.59 10.22
N SER A 203 3.95 13.74 10.38
CA SER A 203 5.38 13.84 10.64
C SER A 203 5.63 14.56 11.96
N CYS A 204 6.25 13.87 12.91
CA CYS A 204 6.51 14.35 14.25
C CYS A 204 8.01 14.56 14.43
N ARG A 205 8.44 15.75 14.86
CA ARG A 205 9.85 15.99 15.18
C ARG A 205 10.23 15.23 16.44
N ALA A 206 11.25 14.37 16.34
CA ALA A 206 11.58 13.40 17.38
C ALA A 206 12.86 13.72 18.16
N ARG A 207 13.28 14.99 18.18
CA ARG A 207 14.47 15.40 18.93
C ARG A 207 14.11 15.93 20.32
N ARG A 208 14.64 15.30 21.36
CA ARG A 208 14.39 15.66 22.76
C ARG A 208 15.37 16.72 23.27
N HIS A 209 16.68 16.53 23.09
CA HIS A 209 17.73 17.46 23.58
C HIS A 209 18.93 17.59 22.62
N ARG A 210 19.55 18.78 22.62
CA ARG A 210 20.96 18.98 22.21
C ARG A 210 21.77 19.09 23.50
N PRO A 211 22.99 18.53 23.61
CA PRO A 211 23.83 17.99 22.54
C PRO A 211 23.79 16.45 22.36
N ASP A 212 22.93 15.72 23.09
CA ASP A 212 22.95 14.26 23.09
C ASP A 212 22.59 13.61 21.74
N PRO A 213 23.10 12.39 21.46
CA PRO A 213 22.68 11.62 20.29
C PRO A 213 21.15 11.44 20.27
N PRO A 214 20.52 11.48 19.09
CA PRO A 214 19.08 11.31 18.99
C PRO A 214 18.69 9.89 19.44
N LEU A 215 18.15 9.78 20.66
CA LEU A 215 17.43 8.59 21.11
C LEU A 215 16.14 8.49 20.28
N ALA A 216 15.79 7.30 19.79
CA ALA A 216 14.54 7.10 19.08
C ALA A 216 13.40 6.78 20.08
N PRO A 217 12.20 7.35 19.91
CA PRO A 217 11.03 6.88 20.65
C PRO A 217 10.68 5.46 20.20
N LEU A 218 10.10 4.66 21.09
CA LEU A 218 9.66 3.30 20.77
C LEU A 218 8.16 3.24 20.48
N ALA A 219 7.41 4.25 20.91
CA ALA A 219 5.97 4.33 20.72
C ALA A 219 5.54 5.74 20.31
N VAL A 220 4.45 5.82 19.55
CA VAL A 220 3.80 7.08 19.18
C VAL A 220 2.29 6.96 19.32
N SER A 221 1.68 7.97 19.93
CA SER A 221 0.22 8.17 19.90
C SER A 221 -0.10 9.45 19.13
N LEU A 222 -1.26 9.49 18.47
CA LEU A 222 -1.82 10.71 17.87
C LEU A 222 -3.06 11.16 18.66
N VAL A 223 -3.11 12.45 18.96
CA VAL A 223 -4.16 13.08 19.77
C VAL A 223 -4.53 14.46 19.20
N LEU A 224 -5.65 15.04 19.67
CA LEU A 224 -6.14 16.36 19.23
C LEU A 224 -5.55 17.50 20.05
N GLU A 225 -5.19 17.25 21.31
CA GLU A 225 -4.63 18.26 22.21
C GLU A 225 -3.34 17.76 22.86
N PRO A 226 -2.39 18.67 23.18
CA PRO A 226 -1.20 18.30 23.90
C PRO A 226 -1.52 17.60 25.23
N CYS A 227 -0.79 16.54 25.58
CA CYS A 227 -1.01 15.76 26.81
C CYS A 227 -2.42 15.15 26.97
N GLN A 228 -3.27 15.10 25.93
CA GLN A 228 -4.54 14.39 25.98
C GLN A 228 -4.32 12.90 26.30
N ARG A 229 -5.24 12.26 27.01
CA ARG A 229 -5.21 10.80 27.18
C ARG A 229 -5.48 10.11 25.84
N ALA A 230 -4.47 9.39 25.33
CA ALA A 230 -4.60 8.67 24.08
C ALA A 230 -5.37 7.34 24.26
N ASN A 231 -6.13 6.97 23.24
CA ASN A 231 -6.77 5.66 23.06
C ASN A 231 -6.13 4.86 21.93
N ASN A 232 -4.93 5.26 21.52
CA ASN A 232 -4.15 4.68 20.45
C ASN A 232 -2.66 4.78 20.82
N VAL A 233 -1.87 3.82 20.39
CA VAL A 233 -0.41 3.83 20.47
C VAL A 233 0.16 2.82 19.49
N LEU A 234 1.02 3.28 18.60
CA LEU A 234 1.72 2.48 17.60
C LEU A 234 3.16 2.26 18.02
N ASP A 235 3.70 1.08 17.70
CA ASP A 235 5.14 0.84 17.68
C ASP A 235 5.82 1.79 16.67
N VAL A 236 6.99 2.31 17.05
CA VAL A 236 7.85 3.09 16.15
C VAL A 236 8.83 2.12 15.50
N GLN A 237 8.44 1.61 14.35
CA GLN A 237 9.21 0.61 13.62
C GLN A 237 10.53 1.19 13.11
N GLY A 238 11.58 0.36 13.13
CA GLY A 238 12.90 0.76 12.64
C GLY A 238 13.68 1.68 13.59
N ALA A 239 13.17 1.97 14.79
CA ALA A 239 13.92 2.64 15.84
C ALA A 239 15.13 1.78 16.28
N PRO A 240 16.37 2.29 16.27
CA PRO A 240 17.53 1.55 16.74
C PRO A 240 17.38 1.16 18.23
N ALA A 241 18.01 0.06 18.64
CA ALA A 241 18.13 -0.19 20.08
C ALA A 241 19.00 0.91 20.73
N PRO A 242 18.83 1.23 22.04
CA PRO A 242 19.62 2.29 22.69
C PRO A 242 21.13 2.04 22.62
N GLU A 243 21.52 0.77 22.60
CA GLU A 243 22.91 0.32 22.50
C GLU A 243 23.39 0.16 21.04
N GLU A 244 22.48 0.21 20.08
CA GLU A 244 22.80 0.05 18.67
C GLU A 244 23.36 1.37 18.14
N LYS A 245 24.67 1.39 17.88
CA LYS A 245 25.26 2.48 17.09
C LYS A 245 24.45 2.62 15.80
N VAL A 246 23.90 3.81 15.56
CA VAL A 246 23.24 4.14 14.30
C VAL A 246 24.21 3.80 13.17
N ARG A 247 24.02 2.65 12.53
CA ARG A 247 24.82 2.28 11.37
C ARG A 247 24.37 3.23 10.27
N GLY A 248 25.32 3.97 9.69
CA GLY A 248 25.06 4.75 8.49
C GLY A 248 24.37 3.86 7.44
N ARG A 249 23.48 4.47 6.66
CA ARG A 249 22.70 3.75 5.65
C ARG A 249 23.64 2.91 4.75
N PRO A 250 23.29 1.67 4.41
CA PRO A 250 24.07 0.90 3.45
C PRO A 250 24.08 1.62 2.09
N ASP A 251 25.22 2.18 1.69
CA ASP A 251 25.46 2.69 0.33
C ASP A 251 25.83 1.53 -0.63
N ASN A 252 25.10 0.42 -0.49
CA ASN A 252 25.38 -0.81 -1.22
C ASN A 252 24.73 -0.85 -2.61
N GLY A 253 24.07 0.23 -3.02
CA GLY A 253 23.29 0.28 -4.26
C GLY A 253 22.17 -0.76 -4.34
N SER A 254 21.74 -1.34 -3.21
CA SER A 254 20.72 -2.38 -3.19
C SER A 254 19.34 -1.82 -3.52
N ILE A 255 18.55 -2.65 -4.21
CA ILE A 255 17.28 -2.28 -4.79
C ILE A 255 16.25 -3.27 -4.27
N ALA A 256 15.31 -2.80 -3.46
CA ALA A 256 14.17 -3.60 -3.07
C ALA A 256 12.96 -3.32 -3.97
N VAL A 257 12.01 -4.24 -3.97
CA VAL A 257 10.78 -4.18 -4.77
C VAL A 257 9.61 -4.03 -3.82
N CYS A 258 8.79 -3.01 -4.04
CA CYS A 258 7.51 -2.82 -3.39
C CYS A 258 6.42 -3.22 -4.39
N LEU A 259 5.83 -4.39 -4.19
CA LEU A 259 4.63 -4.76 -4.95
C LEU A 259 3.47 -3.92 -4.41
N LYS A 260 2.53 -3.52 -5.28
CA LYS A 260 1.20 -3.11 -4.81
C LYS A 260 0.57 -4.21 -3.96
N TRP A 261 -0.57 -3.95 -3.32
CA TRP A 261 -1.21 -5.05 -2.58
C TRP A 261 -1.49 -6.24 -3.51
N LEU A 262 -1.47 -7.43 -2.93
CA LEU A 262 -1.77 -8.67 -3.59
C LEU A 262 -3.21 -9.07 -3.24
N ASP A 263 -4.10 -9.00 -4.22
CA ASP A 263 -5.52 -9.38 -4.11
C ASP A 263 -5.90 -10.35 -5.23
N TYR A 264 -5.37 -11.58 -5.16
CA TYR A 264 -5.62 -12.64 -6.14
C TYR A 264 -6.28 -13.84 -5.47
N ARG A 265 -7.60 -13.98 -5.66
CA ARG A 265 -8.35 -15.17 -5.24
C ARG A 265 -8.10 -16.38 -6.14
N ARG A 266 -7.74 -16.14 -7.41
CA ARG A 266 -7.36 -17.17 -8.38
C ARG A 266 -5.89 -17.55 -8.21
N ASP A 267 -5.56 -18.77 -8.63
CA ASP A 267 -4.16 -19.21 -8.63
C ASP A 267 -3.36 -18.46 -9.71
N VAL A 268 -2.34 -17.73 -9.26
CA VAL A 268 -1.36 -17.02 -10.10
C VAL A 268 0.07 -17.45 -9.77
N SER A 269 0.23 -18.63 -9.14
CA SER A 269 1.52 -19.06 -8.58
C SER A 269 2.63 -19.20 -9.61
N ALA A 270 2.33 -19.72 -10.81
CA ALA A 270 3.31 -19.83 -11.89
C ALA A 270 3.85 -18.44 -12.32
N HIS A 271 2.94 -17.47 -12.48
CA HIS A 271 3.29 -16.10 -12.82
C HIS A 271 4.07 -15.41 -11.69
N LEU A 272 3.65 -15.61 -10.43
CA LEU A 272 4.37 -15.07 -9.27
C LEU A 272 5.79 -15.63 -9.18
N VAL A 273 5.97 -16.95 -9.34
CA VAL A 273 7.29 -17.58 -9.34
C VAL A 273 8.14 -17.03 -10.48
N GLU A 274 7.62 -16.95 -11.71
CA GLU A 274 8.35 -16.37 -12.83
C GLU A 274 8.82 -14.94 -12.53
N TRP A 275 7.90 -14.09 -12.07
CA TRP A 275 8.20 -12.71 -11.76
C TRP A 275 9.27 -12.59 -10.68
N VAL A 276 9.13 -13.32 -9.56
CA VAL A 276 10.12 -13.30 -8.47
C VAL A 276 11.49 -13.80 -8.92
N GLN A 277 11.55 -14.86 -9.74
CA GLN A 277 12.83 -15.35 -10.25
C GLN A 277 13.51 -14.35 -11.19
N LEU A 278 12.74 -13.61 -11.99
CA LEU A 278 13.27 -12.51 -12.80
C LEU A 278 13.80 -11.36 -11.94
N LEU A 279 13.10 -10.97 -10.87
CA LEU A 279 13.58 -9.96 -9.93
C LEU A 279 14.92 -10.35 -9.31
N LYS A 280 15.06 -11.60 -8.87
CA LYS A 280 16.31 -12.15 -8.33
C LYS A 280 17.43 -12.11 -9.39
N ALA A 281 17.12 -12.54 -10.62
CA ALA A 281 18.09 -12.53 -11.72
C ALA A 281 18.53 -11.11 -12.13
N PHE A 282 17.69 -10.10 -11.92
CA PHE A 282 18.02 -8.69 -12.18
C PHE A 282 18.77 -8.02 -11.02
N GLY A 283 18.88 -8.70 -9.86
CA GLY A 283 19.63 -8.21 -8.71
C GLY A 283 18.78 -7.45 -7.68
N ALA A 284 17.45 -7.65 -7.66
CA ALA A 284 16.64 -7.20 -6.55
C ALA A 284 17.10 -7.87 -5.24
N SER A 285 17.15 -7.13 -4.15
CA SER A 285 17.63 -7.65 -2.86
C SER A 285 16.52 -8.17 -1.96
N THR A 286 15.35 -7.55 -2.01
CA THR A 286 14.21 -7.89 -1.14
C THR A 286 12.91 -7.52 -1.81
N LEU A 287 11.90 -8.38 -1.68
CA LEU A 287 10.54 -8.14 -2.13
C LEU A 287 9.62 -7.87 -0.94
N TYR A 288 8.87 -6.78 -0.96
CA TYR A 288 7.85 -6.48 0.04
C TYR A 288 6.47 -6.71 -0.56
N VAL A 289 5.64 -7.48 0.13
CA VAL A 289 4.29 -7.87 -0.32
C VAL A 289 3.27 -7.63 0.78
N HIS A 290 2.20 -6.91 0.43
CA HIS A 290 1.03 -6.72 1.28
C HIS A 290 -0.12 -7.57 0.76
N VAL A 291 -0.49 -8.63 1.46
CA VAL A 291 -1.55 -9.55 1.03
C VAL A 291 -2.90 -9.09 1.58
N VAL A 292 -3.85 -8.88 0.69
CA VAL A 292 -5.27 -8.66 1.04
C VAL A 292 -6.00 -10.00 0.95
N HIS A 293 -6.01 -10.60 -0.25
CA HIS A 293 -6.44 -11.98 -0.46
C HIS A 293 -5.44 -12.71 -1.37
N ALA A 294 -5.18 -13.97 -1.05
CA ALA A 294 -4.31 -14.82 -1.86
C ALA A 294 -4.89 -16.23 -1.92
N HIS A 295 -4.83 -16.83 -3.11
CA HIS A 295 -5.05 -18.26 -3.29
C HIS A 295 -4.06 -19.08 -2.43
N PRO A 296 -4.43 -20.24 -1.86
CA PRO A 296 -3.52 -21.03 -1.01
C PRO A 296 -2.17 -21.37 -1.66
N ASN A 297 -2.15 -21.65 -2.97
CA ASN A 297 -0.89 -21.89 -3.69
C ASN A 297 -0.02 -20.64 -3.78
N VAL A 298 -0.62 -19.45 -3.91
CA VAL A 298 0.09 -18.17 -3.89
C VAL A 298 0.68 -17.93 -2.51
N VAL A 299 -0.07 -18.22 -1.43
CA VAL A 299 0.47 -18.18 -0.05
C VAL A 299 1.65 -19.13 0.08
N LYS A 300 1.57 -20.36 -0.46
CA LYS A 300 2.67 -21.34 -0.43
C LYS A 300 3.94 -20.79 -1.10
N VAL A 301 3.82 -20.11 -2.24
CA VAL A 301 4.95 -19.45 -2.92
C VAL A 301 5.52 -18.30 -2.09
N LEU A 302 4.65 -17.43 -1.54
CA LEU A 302 5.08 -16.31 -0.70
C LEU A 302 5.80 -16.79 0.56
N SER A 303 5.30 -17.83 1.22
CA SER A 303 5.94 -18.45 2.39
C SER A 303 7.30 -19.05 2.05
N HIS A 304 7.47 -19.63 0.86
CA HIS A 304 8.76 -20.13 0.40
C HIS A 304 9.80 -18.99 0.31
N TYR A 305 9.46 -17.89 -0.37
CA TYR A 305 10.39 -16.76 -0.51
C TYR A 305 10.60 -15.98 0.80
N ALA A 306 9.61 -16.00 1.70
CA ALA A 306 9.78 -15.47 3.05
C ALA A 306 10.77 -16.31 3.88
N ALA A 307 10.68 -17.63 3.81
CA ALA A 307 11.62 -18.53 4.47
C ALA A 307 13.04 -18.45 3.89
N GLU A 308 13.19 -18.13 2.60
CA GLU A 308 14.48 -17.82 1.98
C GLU A 308 15.07 -16.47 2.44
N GLY A 309 14.26 -15.63 3.09
CA GLY A 309 14.65 -14.26 3.46
C GLY A 309 14.60 -13.26 2.30
N PHE A 310 14.11 -13.67 1.11
CA PHE A 310 13.97 -12.80 -0.04
C PHE A 310 12.71 -11.93 0.04
N ALA A 311 11.62 -12.43 0.61
CA ALA A 311 10.34 -11.72 0.69
C ALA A 311 9.97 -11.34 2.13
N GLN A 312 9.49 -10.11 2.32
CA GLN A 312 8.79 -9.66 3.52
C GLN A 312 7.30 -9.55 3.20
N VAL A 313 6.53 -10.47 3.73
CA VAL A 313 5.08 -10.55 3.49
C VAL A 313 4.35 -10.03 4.73
N SER A 314 3.28 -9.28 4.53
CA SER A 314 2.42 -8.82 5.60
C SER A 314 0.96 -8.81 5.16
N GLN A 315 0.05 -9.10 6.08
CA GLN A 315 -1.37 -8.96 5.81
C GLN A 315 -1.75 -7.48 5.80
N LEU A 316 -2.50 -7.06 4.78
CA LEU A 316 -3.12 -5.74 4.70
C LEU A 316 -4.62 -5.91 4.79
N ALA A 317 -5.20 -5.37 5.86
CA ALA A 317 -6.63 -5.24 5.95
C ALA A 317 -7.08 -3.83 5.60
N HIS A 318 -8.29 -3.73 5.10
CA HIS A 318 -8.91 -2.46 4.77
C HIS A 318 -9.29 -1.71 6.07
N PRO A 319 -9.05 -0.39 6.18
CA PRO A 319 -9.66 0.40 7.25
C PRO A 319 -11.20 0.28 7.16
N PRO A 320 -11.96 0.26 8.26
CA PRO A 320 -13.42 0.29 8.18
C PRO A 320 -13.87 1.46 7.29
N GLN A 321 -14.61 1.19 6.20
CA GLN A 321 -15.30 2.26 5.50
C GLN A 321 -16.45 2.71 6.39
N LEU A 322 -16.49 3.98 6.77
CA LEU A 322 -17.66 4.52 7.46
C LEU A 322 -18.83 4.51 6.48
N ALA A 323 -19.92 3.87 6.91
CA ALA A 323 -21.16 3.64 6.18
C ALA A 323 -21.91 4.90 5.69
N ARG A 324 -21.29 6.09 5.73
CA ARG A 324 -21.95 7.37 5.44
C ARG A 324 -21.76 7.85 4.01
N ALA A 325 -20.85 7.26 3.23
CA ALA A 325 -20.84 7.45 1.79
C ALA A 325 -21.61 6.29 1.14
N THR A 326 -22.83 6.55 0.69
CA THR A 326 -23.54 5.72 -0.29
C THR A 326 -22.81 5.79 -1.62
N HIS A 327 -21.59 5.26 -1.68
CA HIS A 327 -21.02 4.84 -2.96
C HIS A 327 -21.85 3.64 -3.39
N GLY A 328 -22.64 3.81 -4.46
CA GLY A 328 -23.60 2.83 -4.93
C GLY A 328 -23.01 1.42 -4.98
N ALA A 329 -23.86 0.42 -4.67
CA ALA A 329 -23.54 -0.99 -4.76
C ALA A 329 -22.89 -1.28 -6.13
N GLY A 330 -21.56 -1.39 -6.16
CA GLY A 330 -20.75 -1.41 -7.39
C GLY A 330 -19.37 -0.74 -7.25
N ALA A 331 -19.15 0.12 -6.25
CA ALA A 331 -17.87 0.80 -6.03
C ALA A 331 -16.87 -0.03 -5.19
N ARG A 332 -16.38 -1.13 -5.77
CA ARG A 332 -14.97 -1.55 -5.74
C ARG A 332 -14.19 -1.33 -4.42
N ASP A 333 -14.25 -2.29 -3.50
CA ASP A 333 -13.63 -2.24 -2.15
C ASP A 333 -12.10 -2.10 -2.08
N PHE A 334 -11.36 -2.25 -3.18
CA PHE A 334 -9.91 -2.00 -3.24
C PHE A 334 -9.47 -1.28 -4.52
N HIS A 335 -10.37 -0.84 -5.40
CA HIS A 335 -9.92 -0.23 -6.67
C HIS A 335 -9.81 1.30 -6.63
N ASP A 336 -10.01 1.92 -5.46
CA ASP A 336 -9.64 3.31 -5.27
C ASP A 336 -8.10 3.40 -5.27
N LEU A 337 -7.54 4.01 -6.33
CA LEU A 337 -6.10 4.14 -6.53
C LEU A 337 -5.40 4.82 -5.34
N ARG A 338 -6.09 5.70 -4.62
CA ARG A 338 -5.56 6.35 -3.40
C ARG A 338 -5.20 5.33 -2.33
N ARG A 339 -5.87 4.17 -2.30
CA ARG A 339 -5.61 3.15 -1.30
C ARG A 339 -4.25 2.46 -1.53
N GLU A 340 -3.77 2.39 -2.77
CA GLU A 340 -2.48 1.76 -3.11
C GLU A 340 -1.30 2.48 -2.45
N LEU A 341 -1.48 3.76 -2.11
CA LEU A 341 -0.44 4.58 -1.49
C LEU A 341 0.02 4.01 -0.15
N LEU A 342 -0.88 3.47 0.66
CA LEU A 342 -0.52 3.02 1.99
C LEU A 342 0.47 1.83 2.00
N PRO A 343 0.23 0.70 1.32
CA PRO A 343 1.21 -0.39 1.27
C PRO A 343 2.53 0.05 0.65
N LEU A 344 2.50 0.93 -0.36
CA LEU A 344 3.72 1.47 -0.96
C LEU A 344 4.52 2.30 0.05
N ASN A 345 3.87 3.16 0.83
CA ASN A 345 4.56 3.96 1.82
C ASN A 345 4.99 3.14 3.06
N ASP A 346 4.24 2.11 3.47
CA ASP A 346 4.72 1.15 4.49
C ASP A 346 5.99 0.46 4.00
N CYS A 347 6.02 -0.01 2.74
CA CYS A 347 7.21 -0.57 2.13
C CYS A 347 8.37 0.44 2.17
N LEU A 348 8.14 1.70 1.77
CA LEU A 348 9.14 2.76 1.82
C LEU A 348 9.79 2.87 3.19
N TYR A 349 8.99 3.05 4.24
CA TYR A 349 9.53 3.28 5.59
C TYR A 349 10.19 2.03 6.19
N ARG A 350 9.70 0.82 5.89
CA ARG A 350 10.36 -0.43 6.32
C ARG A 350 11.66 -0.73 5.56
N ALA A 351 11.81 -0.19 4.36
CA ALA A 351 12.93 -0.48 3.46
C ALA A 351 14.01 0.61 3.47
N ALA A 352 13.68 1.86 3.79
CA ALA A 352 14.55 3.01 3.53
C ALA A 352 15.87 3.01 4.31
N ARG A 353 15.95 2.32 5.46
CA ARG A 353 17.22 2.14 6.21
C ARG A 353 18.09 1.01 5.68
N ARG A 354 17.56 0.13 4.82
CA ARG A 354 18.23 -1.09 4.32
C ARG A 354 18.62 -1.02 2.85
N HIS A 355 17.89 -0.25 2.06
CA HIS A 355 18.03 -0.21 0.61
C HIS A 355 18.24 1.20 0.10
N ALA A 356 19.02 1.35 -0.97
CA ALA A 356 19.27 2.64 -1.60
C ALA A 356 18.11 3.08 -2.48
N LEU A 357 17.49 2.12 -3.19
CA LEU A 357 16.38 2.38 -4.11
C LEU A 357 15.23 1.39 -3.90
N LEU A 358 14.02 1.83 -4.25
CA LEU A 358 12.81 1.00 -4.27
C LEU A 358 12.18 1.00 -5.65
N ALA A 359 12.02 -0.18 -6.25
CA ALA A 359 11.21 -0.38 -7.43
C ALA A 359 9.74 -0.54 -7.02
N ALA A 360 8.89 0.41 -7.39
CA ALA A 360 7.44 0.24 -7.29
C ALA A 360 6.94 -0.30 -8.63
N ILE A 361 6.67 -1.61 -8.71
CA ILE A 361 6.26 -2.30 -9.94
C ILE A 361 5.20 -3.34 -9.63
N ASP A 362 4.34 -3.62 -10.60
CA ASP A 362 3.28 -4.62 -10.46
C ASP A 362 3.76 -6.01 -10.88
N MET A 363 3.03 -7.06 -10.48
CA MET A 363 3.40 -8.45 -10.79
C MET A 363 3.29 -8.76 -12.29
N ASP A 364 2.53 -7.98 -13.06
CA ASP A 364 2.43 -8.06 -14.51
C ASP A 364 3.46 -7.16 -15.23
N GLU A 365 4.47 -6.67 -14.51
CA GLU A 365 5.44 -5.72 -15.04
C GLU A 365 6.87 -6.06 -14.62
N ILE A 366 7.83 -5.73 -15.49
CA ILE A 366 9.26 -5.86 -15.15
C ILE A 366 10.09 -4.78 -15.84
N ILE A 367 11.02 -4.17 -15.10
CA ILE A 367 11.98 -3.21 -15.65
C ILE A 367 13.16 -4.01 -16.20
N VAL A 368 13.28 -4.10 -17.53
CA VAL A 368 14.32 -4.86 -18.22
C VAL A 368 15.59 -4.01 -18.39
N PRO A 369 16.74 -4.41 -17.81
CA PRO A 369 18.01 -3.70 -17.98
C PRO A 369 18.66 -4.04 -19.34
N VAL A 370 18.17 -3.42 -20.41
CA VAL A 370 18.52 -3.72 -21.82
C VAL A 370 20.03 -3.72 -22.07
N ARG A 371 20.79 -2.79 -21.50
CA ARG A 371 22.26 -2.72 -21.70
C ARG A 371 23.05 -3.40 -20.60
N ASP A 372 22.69 -3.19 -19.34
CA ASP A 372 23.57 -3.44 -18.21
C ASP A 372 23.44 -4.86 -17.61
N GLY A 373 22.36 -5.57 -17.93
CA GLY A 373 22.14 -6.95 -17.48
C GLY A 373 21.77 -7.10 -16.00
N SER A 374 21.85 -6.04 -15.19
CA SER A 374 21.33 -6.01 -13.83
C SER A 374 20.91 -4.59 -13.43
N TRP A 375 20.03 -4.48 -12.45
CA TRP A 375 19.57 -3.19 -11.95
C TRP A 375 20.66 -2.41 -11.22
N THR A 376 21.55 -3.08 -10.48
CA THR A 376 22.66 -2.39 -9.80
C THR A 376 23.60 -1.71 -10.79
N ARG A 377 23.93 -2.37 -11.91
CA ARG A 377 24.79 -1.79 -12.96
C ARG A 377 24.09 -0.66 -13.71
N LEU A 378 22.79 -0.84 -14.00
CA LEU A 378 21.93 0.20 -14.58
C LEU A 378 21.92 1.47 -13.72
N VAL A 379 21.70 1.33 -12.42
CA VAL A 379 21.67 2.46 -11.48
C VAL A 379 23.04 3.14 -11.37
N ALA A 380 24.12 2.36 -11.30
CA ALA A 380 25.48 2.91 -11.27
C ALA A 380 25.79 3.75 -12.52
N ARG A 381 25.34 3.32 -13.71
CA ARG A 381 25.45 4.10 -14.95
C ARG A 381 24.65 5.40 -14.87
N GLU A 382 23.37 5.32 -14.51
CA GLU A 382 22.51 6.51 -14.44
C GLU A 382 22.98 7.52 -13.37
N ALA A 383 23.60 7.05 -12.28
CA ALA A 383 24.21 7.91 -11.28
C ALA A 383 25.37 8.75 -11.86
N VAL A 384 26.22 8.15 -12.72
CA VAL A 384 27.30 8.88 -13.40
C VAL A 384 26.73 9.86 -14.43
N GLU A 385 25.77 9.43 -15.26
CA GLU A 385 25.21 10.25 -16.34
C GLU A 385 24.33 11.41 -15.85
N SER A 386 23.74 11.29 -14.66
CA SER A 386 22.89 12.34 -14.09
C SER A 386 23.65 13.50 -13.47
N GLY A 387 24.95 13.34 -13.18
CA GLY A 387 25.78 14.38 -12.56
C GLY A 387 25.28 14.80 -11.16
N GLY A 388 24.40 14.02 -10.53
CA GLY A 388 23.83 14.32 -9.21
C GLY A 388 22.64 13.43 -8.85
N ALA A 389 22.33 13.34 -7.55
CA ALA A 389 21.31 12.44 -7.02
C ALA A 389 19.88 12.82 -7.45
N VAL A 390 19.20 11.96 -8.20
CA VAL A 390 17.77 12.13 -8.52
C VAL A 390 16.88 11.46 -7.47
N ASP A 391 15.63 11.91 -7.38
CA ASP A 391 14.63 11.35 -6.48
C ASP A 391 13.97 10.09 -7.06
N ALA A 392 13.92 9.99 -8.39
CA ALA A 392 13.52 8.77 -9.07
C ALA A 392 14.13 8.60 -10.47
N LEU A 393 14.38 7.36 -10.86
CA LEU A 393 14.63 6.94 -12.25
C LEU A 393 13.33 6.37 -12.82
N VAL A 394 12.88 6.91 -13.95
CA VAL A 394 11.57 6.63 -14.55
C VAL A 394 11.74 5.80 -15.81
N PHE A 395 10.95 4.72 -15.95
CA PHE A 395 11.04 3.78 -17.05
C PHE A 395 9.78 3.79 -17.91
N ALA A 396 9.98 3.99 -19.22
CA ALA A 396 8.89 4.03 -20.20
C ALA A 396 8.23 2.66 -20.37
N ASN A 397 6.89 2.64 -20.33
CA ASN A 397 6.05 1.46 -20.44
C ASN A 397 5.91 0.99 -21.90
N TYR A 398 6.12 -0.31 -22.11
CA TYR A 398 5.83 -1.02 -23.35
C TYR A 398 4.92 -2.21 -23.06
N TYR A 399 3.79 -2.29 -23.78
CA TYR A 399 2.87 -3.42 -23.65
C TYR A 399 3.36 -4.67 -24.39
N LEU A 400 3.16 -5.83 -23.76
CA LEU A 400 3.27 -7.16 -24.35
C LEU A 400 1.94 -7.87 -24.19
N LEU A 401 1.17 -7.93 -25.28
CA LEU A 401 -0.18 -8.47 -25.27
C LEU A 401 -0.19 -9.94 -25.70
N ASP A 402 -0.98 -10.77 -25.01
CA ASP A 402 -1.11 -12.19 -25.33
C ASP A 402 -1.59 -12.39 -26.77
N GLY A 403 -2.63 -11.65 -27.17
CA GLY A 403 -3.19 -11.70 -28.51
C GLY A 403 -2.32 -11.08 -29.62
N ALA A 404 -1.16 -10.51 -29.29
CA ALA A 404 -0.22 -9.93 -30.26
C ALA A 404 1.08 -10.73 -30.40
N GLN A 405 1.28 -11.78 -29.60
CA GLN A 405 2.43 -12.66 -29.73
C GLN A 405 2.37 -13.50 -31.01
N ARG A 406 3.52 -13.74 -31.64
CA ARG A 406 3.63 -14.61 -32.82
C ARG A 406 4.32 -15.92 -32.45
N GLY A 407 3.72 -17.05 -32.80
CA GLY A 407 4.30 -18.39 -32.59
C GLY A 407 4.14 -18.96 -31.19
N THR A 408 3.44 -18.26 -30.28
CA THR A 408 3.04 -18.78 -28.97
C THR A 408 1.61 -19.30 -29.03
N VAL A 409 1.40 -20.59 -28.76
CA VAL A 409 0.06 -21.16 -28.56
C VAL A 409 -0.25 -21.11 -27.07
N ALA A 410 -1.42 -20.55 -26.72
CA ALA A 410 -2.17 -20.56 -25.44
C ALA A 410 -1.38 -20.65 -24.10
N PRO A 411 -1.76 -19.83 -23.10
CA PRO A 411 -0.82 -19.07 -22.28
C PRO A 411 0.33 -19.92 -21.72
N PRO A 412 1.59 -19.55 -22.03
CA PRO A 412 2.73 -20.30 -21.57
C PRO A 412 2.85 -20.22 -20.04
N PRO A 413 3.28 -21.30 -19.35
CA PRO A 413 3.47 -21.30 -17.89
C PRO A 413 4.41 -20.19 -17.38
N ALA A 414 5.36 -19.76 -18.22
CA ALA A 414 6.26 -18.63 -18.00
C ALA A 414 5.98 -17.57 -19.07
N ARG A 415 5.04 -16.68 -18.74
CA ARG A 415 4.47 -15.68 -19.64
C ARG A 415 5.49 -14.62 -20.02
N MET A 416 6.20 -14.07 -19.04
CA MET A 416 7.15 -12.99 -19.29
C MET A 416 8.28 -13.43 -20.21
N LEU A 417 8.87 -14.60 -19.95
CA LEU A 417 9.98 -15.16 -20.71
C LEU A 417 9.56 -15.68 -22.09
N ALA A 418 8.30 -16.06 -22.28
CA ALA A 418 7.79 -16.51 -23.56
C ALA A 418 7.35 -15.35 -24.48
N HIS A 419 6.98 -14.20 -23.93
CA HIS A 419 6.50 -13.06 -24.72
C HIS A 419 7.65 -12.19 -25.20
N VAL A 420 7.92 -12.27 -26.50
CA VAL A 420 9.01 -11.54 -27.18
C VAL A 420 8.50 -10.53 -28.21
N TRP A 421 7.18 -10.34 -28.33
CA TRP A 421 6.60 -9.32 -29.21
C TRP A 421 5.97 -8.22 -28.37
N ARG A 422 6.56 -7.03 -28.39
CA ARG A 422 6.05 -5.86 -27.68
C ARG A 422 5.46 -4.84 -28.64
N ALA A 423 4.58 -3.98 -28.16
CA ALA A 423 4.14 -2.81 -28.89
C ALA A 423 5.36 -2.00 -29.38
N ARG A 424 5.29 -1.52 -30.63
CA ARG A 424 6.38 -0.77 -31.26
C ARG A 424 6.73 0.47 -30.45
N ASN A 425 5.69 1.22 -30.09
CA ASN A 425 5.78 2.49 -29.39
C ASN A 425 5.47 2.30 -27.90
N PRO A 426 6.18 3.00 -27.01
CA PRO A 426 5.81 3.05 -25.60
C PRO A 426 4.58 3.93 -25.40
N ASN A 427 4.03 3.87 -24.18
CA ASN A 427 3.07 4.87 -23.73
C ASN A 427 3.65 6.29 -23.79
N PRO A 428 2.80 7.32 -23.88
CA PRO A 428 3.24 8.72 -23.78
C PRO A 428 4.05 8.95 -22.50
N PRO A 429 5.00 9.92 -22.50
CA PRO A 429 5.80 10.24 -21.32
C PRO A 429 4.94 10.46 -20.07
N GLY A 430 5.32 9.86 -18.95
CA GLY A 430 4.58 9.93 -17.68
C GLY A 430 3.38 8.99 -17.55
N HIS A 431 2.91 8.35 -18.63
CA HIS A 431 1.77 7.42 -18.58
C HIS A 431 2.22 5.98 -18.31
N ASN A 432 1.62 5.37 -17.27
CA ASN A 432 1.87 3.97 -16.86
C ASN A 432 3.35 3.63 -16.64
N VAL A 433 4.20 4.63 -16.43
CA VAL A 433 5.62 4.48 -16.13
C VAL A 433 5.79 3.84 -14.76
N LYS A 434 6.91 3.18 -14.51
CA LYS A 434 7.28 2.76 -13.14
C LYS A 434 8.67 3.27 -12.85
N SER A 435 9.02 3.35 -11.57
CA SER A 435 10.21 4.06 -11.15
C SER A 435 11.01 3.34 -10.07
N PHE A 436 12.33 3.57 -10.09
CA PHE A 436 13.18 3.36 -8.93
C PHE A 436 13.21 4.63 -8.11
N HIS A 437 12.71 4.57 -6.88
CA HIS A 437 12.60 5.69 -5.95
C HIS A 437 13.80 5.73 -5.02
N ASN A 438 14.39 6.92 -4.86
CA ASN A 438 15.50 7.13 -3.95
C ASN A 438 15.02 7.16 -2.50
N THR A 439 15.45 6.18 -1.70
CA THR A 439 15.03 6.07 -0.32
C THR A 439 15.54 7.23 0.53
N SER A 440 16.55 7.97 0.09
CA SER A 440 17.15 9.09 0.84
C SER A 440 16.34 10.37 0.78
N THR A 441 15.51 10.52 -0.25
CA THR A 441 14.84 11.80 -0.53
C THR A 441 13.33 11.67 -0.67
N VAL A 442 12.83 10.53 -1.16
CA VAL A 442 11.39 10.30 -1.31
C VAL A 442 10.75 10.06 0.06
N VAL A 443 9.66 10.78 0.33
CA VAL A 443 8.91 10.68 1.58
C VAL A 443 7.48 10.18 1.33
N ALA A 444 6.87 10.54 0.20
CA ALA A 444 5.63 9.92 -0.24
C ALA A 444 5.85 9.24 -1.60
N MET A 445 5.71 7.92 -1.66
CA MET A 445 5.85 7.11 -2.86
C MET A 445 4.48 6.79 -3.46
N HIS A 446 4.42 6.68 -4.79
CA HIS A 446 3.29 6.15 -5.54
C HIS A 446 3.82 5.16 -6.58
N ASN A 447 2.94 4.37 -7.18
CA ASN A 447 3.34 3.27 -8.06
C ASN A 447 4.10 3.78 -9.32
N HIS A 448 3.76 4.97 -9.83
CA HIS A 448 4.39 5.55 -11.02
C HIS A 448 5.55 6.51 -10.72
N LEU A 449 5.33 7.53 -9.90
CA LEU A 449 6.25 8.65 -9.63
C LEU A 449 6.19 9.03 -8.14
N PRO A 450 7.23 9.63 -7.54
CA PRO A 450 7.13 10.12 -6.17
C PRO A 450 6.06 11.21 -6.04
N MET A 451 5.31 11.17 -4.95
CA MET A 451 4.29 12.17 -4.60
C MET A 451 4.90 13.36 -3.85
N TRP A 452 5.91 13.13 -3.02
CA TRP A 452 6.55 14.19 -2.25
C TRP A 452 8.01 13.87 -1.88
N CYS A 453 8.90 14.86 -2.03
CA CYS A 453 10.35 14.76 -1.81
C CYS A 453 10.92 15.97 -1.03
N GLY A 454 10.08 16.64 -0.23
CA GLY A 454 10.42 17.92 0.40
C GLY A 454 9.81 19.13 -0.32
N ALA A 455 10.00 20.30 0.29
CA ALA A 455 9.55 21.59 -0.25
C ALA A 455 10.13 21.94 -1.63
N ARG A 456 11.29 21.36 -1.97
CA ARG A 456 11.98 21.53 -3.27
C ARG A 456 11.30 20.79 -4.43
N GLY A 457 10.27 20.00 -4.16
CA GLY A 457 9.66 19.11 -5.15
C GLY A 457 10.56 17.91 -5.50
N CYS A 458 10.03 17.02 -6.33
CA CYS A 458 10.72 15.81 -6.76
C CYS A 458 11.42 16.01 -8.11
N ARG A 459 12.71 15.74 -8.17
CA ARG A 459 13.52 15.66 -9.39
C ARG A 459 13.56 14.22 -9.89
N VAL A 460 12.92 13.99 -11.03
CA VAL A 460 12.90 12.68 -11.69
C VAL A 460 13.76 12.70 -12.95
N ARG A 461 14.24 11.53 -13.37
CA ARG A 461 14.98 11.35 -14.63
C ARG A 461 14.41 10.20 -15.43
N ASP A 462 13.98 10.49 -16.65
CA ASP A 462 13.60 9.47 -17.62
C ASP A 462 14.84 8.71 -18.11
N VAL A 463 14.84 7.40 -17.90
CA VAL A 463 15.92 6.53 -18.38
C VAL A 463 15.75 6.29 -19.87
N ASN A 464 16.86 6.37 -20.60
CA ASN A 464 16.85 6.16 -22.04
C ASN A 464 16.33 4.75 -22.36
N ARG A 465 15.36 4.66 -23.28
CA ARG A 465 14.69 3.40 -23.68
C ARG A 465 15.64 2.37 -24.29
N SER A 466 16.82 2.79 -24.76
CA SER A 466 17.86 1.89 -25.24
C SER A 466 18.72 1.30 -24.12
N VAL A 467 18.61 1.84 -22.89
CA VAL A 467 19.32 1.42 -21.67
C VAL A 467 18.43 0.51 -20.82
N ALA A 468 17.17 0.92 -20.57
CA ALA A 468 16.18 0.13 -19.85
C ALA A 468 14.74 0.42 -20.32
N ARG A 469 13.83 -0.54 -20.12
CA ARG A 469 12.40 -0.43 -20.50
C ARG A 469 11.53 -1.10 -19.45
N LEU A 470 10.34 -0.55 -19.19
CA LEU A 470 9.31 -1.25 -18.45
C LEU A 470 8.50 -2.11 -19.44
N HIS A 471 8.51 -3.42 -19.25
CA HIS A 471 7.65 -4.36 -19.97
C HIS A 471 6.39 -4.59 -19.14
N HIS A 472 5.21 -4.42 -19.76
CA HIS A 472 3.90 -4.59 -19.13
C HIS A 472 3.10 -5.69 -19.85
N TYR A 473 2.93 -6.83 -19.19
CA TYR A 473 2.31 -8.03 -19.76
C TYR A 473 0.80 -8.03 -19.50
N ARG A 474 -0.02 -8.04 -20.56
CA ARG A 474 -1.47 -7.91 -20.43
C ARG A 474 -2.19 -8.90 -21.32
N GLU A 475 -3.26 -9.51 -20.80
CA GLU A 475 -4.05 -10.49 -21.57
C GLU A 475 -4.81 -9.75 -22.66
N ARG A 476 -5.36 -8.60 -22.25
CA ARG A 476 -6.12 -7.67 -23.06
C ARG A 476 -5.67 -6.26 -22.73
N CYS A 477 -5.87 -5.36 -23.68
CA CYS A 477 -5.74 -3.93 -23.43
C CYS A 477 -6.73 -3.51 -22.35
N ALA A 478 -6.31 -2.61 -21.45
CA ALA A 478 -7.19 -2.03 -20.45
C ALA A 478 -7.88 -0.79 -21.04
N ASP A 479 -9.09 -0.50 -20.52
CA ASP A 479 -9.95 0.65 -20.77
C ASP A 479 -10.98 0.46 -21.90
N ASP A 480 -12.16 -0.03 -21.51
CA ASP A 480 -13.54 0.38 -21.88
C ASP A 480 -13.91 0.76 -23.34
N ALA A 481 -13.06 0.62 -24.34
CA ALA A 481 -13.41 0.80 -25.75
C ALA A 481 -12.41 0.08 -26.68
N VAL A 482 -12.95 -0.59 -27.70
CA VAL A 482 -12.37 -0.96 -29.01
C VAL A 482 -10.92 -1.50 -28.99
N ASP A 483 -10.77 -2.76 -29.40
CA ASP A 483 -9.48 -3.42 -29.69
C ASP A 483 -8.34 -2.42 -30.01
N CYS A 484 -7.31 -2.35 -29.16
CA CYS A 484 -6.27 -1.34 -29.30
C CYS A 484 -5.33 -1.70 -30.46
N VAL A 485 -5.77 -1.38 -31.68
CA VAL A 485 -5.06 -1.67 -32.94
C VAL A 485 -3.61 -1.18 -32.88
N ALA A 486 -3.38 0.01 -32.30
CA ALA A 486 -2.04 0.57 -32.16
C ALA A 486 -1.09 -0.30 -31.31
N LEU A 487 -1.60 -1.01 -30.30
CA LEU A 487 -0.80 -1.91 -29.47
C LEU A 487 -0.55 -3.27 -30.12
N ARG A 488 -1.23 -3.56 -31.23
CA ARG A 488 -0.99 -4.76 -32.07
C ARG A 488 0.07 -4.52 -33.15
N ASP A 489 0.48 -3.28 -33.42
CA ASP A 489 1.72 -3.03 -34.16
C ASP A 489 2.91 -3.37 -33.26
N VAL A 490 3.38 -4.60 -33.41
CA VAL A 490 4.41 -5.19 -32.56
C VAL A 490 5.75 -5.33 -33.26
N VAL A 491 6.80 -5.22 -32.48
CA VAL A 491 8.18 -5.52 -32.86
C VAL A 491 8.71 -6.63 -31.98
N ARG A 492 9.60 -7.45 -32.56
CA ARG A 492 10.31 -8.48 -31.81
C ARG A 492 11.34 -7.82 -30.88
N ASP A 493 11.33 -8.23 -29.62
CA ASP A 493 12.25 -7.82 -28.57
C ASP A 493 12.72 -9.05 -27.80
N ASP A 494 13.84 -9.62 -28.24
CA ASP A 494 14.45 -10.79 -27.61
C ASP A 494 15.27 -10.42 -26.36
N THR A 495 15.18 -9.20 -25.83
CA THR A 495 16.04 -8.76 -24.72
C THR A 495 15.95 -9.70 -23.51
N LEU A 496 14.75 -10.14 -23.14
CA LEU A 496 14.55 -11.01 -21.98
C LEU A 496 15.09 -12.44 -22.18
N THR A 497 15.36 -12.85 -23.44
CA THR A 497 15.86 -14.21 -23.74
C THR A 497 17.24 -14.49 -23.15
N ARG A 498 18.01 -13.44 -22.80
CA ARG A 498 19.28 -13.56 -22.07
C ARG A 498 19.12 -14.23 -20.70
N TRP A 499 17.91 -14.16 -20.13
CA TRP A 499 17.54 -14.80 -18.87
C TRP A 499 16.70 -16.06 -19.04
N SER A 500 16.73 -16.70 -20.21
CA SER A 500 16.03 -17.97 -20.47
C SER A 500 16.40 -19.09 -19.50
N HIS A 501 17.58 -19.05 -18.87
CA HIS A 501 17.96 -19.98 -17.80
C HIS A 501 16.98 -19.96 -16.62
N VAL A 502 16.31 -18.81 -16.36
CA VAL A 502 15.29 -18.65 -15.31
C VAL A 502 14.12 -19.62 -15.48
N LEU A 503 13.79 -20.02 -16.73
CA LEU A 503 12.72 -21.01 -16.99
C LEU A 503 12.96 -22.34 -16.26
N ARG A 504 14.24 -22.74 -16.15
CA ARG A 504 14.63 -23.95 -15.44
C ARG A 504 14.32 -23.81 -13.95
N ASP A 505 14.67 -22.67 -13.36
CA ASP A 505 14.48 -22.42 -11.94
C ASP A 505 12.99 -22.33 -11.58
N VAL A 506 12.20 -21.66 -12.43
CA VAL A 506 10.73 -21.60 -12.32
C VAL A 506 10.15 -23.01 -12.34
N SER A 507 10.52 -23.83 -13.33
CA SER A 507 10.01 -25.20 -13.46
C SER A 507 10.38 -26.07 -12.26
N GLN A 508 11.63 -25.98 -11.79
CA GLN A 508 12.11 -26.74 -10.64
C GLN A 508 11.38 -26.34 -9.35
N LEU A 509 11.19 -25.03 -9.13
CA LEU A 509 10.53 -24.54 -7.93
C LEU A 509 9.04 -24.93 -7.93
N LEU A 510 8.35 -24.76 -9.05
CA LEU A 510 6.94 -25.15 -9.13
C LEU A 510 6.76 -26.66 -8.89
N ARG A 511 7.62 -27.54 -9.41
CA ARG A 511 7.58 -28.99 -9.08
C ARG A 511 7.84 -29.25 -7.61
N ARG A 512 8.85 -28.58 -7.02
CA ARG A 512 9.20 -28.72 -5.60
C ARG A 512 8.05 -28.31 -4.70
N LEU A 513 7.31 -27.27 -5.08
CA LEU A 513 6.12 -26.80 -4.38
C LEU A 513 4.84 -27.55 -4.79
N GLN A 514 4.90 -28.57 -5.66
CA GLN A 514 3.75 -29.33 -6.14
C GLN A 514 2.67 -28.43 -6.78
N LEU A 515 3.11 -27.51 -7.63
CA LEU A 515 2.28 -26.52 -8.34
C LEU A 515 2.31 -26.72 -9.87
N LEU A 516 2.79 -27.87 -10.33
CA LEU A 516 2.85 -28.30 -11.73
C LEU A 516 2.16 -29.65 -11.92
#